data_AF-A0A7J8PN68-F1
#
_entry.id   AF-A0A7J8PN68-F1
#
_cell.length_a   1.000
_cell.length_b   1.000
_cell.length_c   1.000
_cell.angle_alpha   90.00
_cell.angle_beta   90.00
_cell.angle_gamma   90.00
#
_symmetry.space_group_name_H-M   'P 1'
#
loop_
_entity.id
_entity.type
_entity.pdbx_description
1 polymer ?
#
loop_
_entity_poly.entity_id
_entity_poly.type
_entity_poly.pdbx_seq_one_letter_code
_entity_poly.pdbx_strand_id
1 'polypeptide(L)'
;MEISLLKALLSNISSFLNLSSFEKINSEPVQKYYQRAEEILKLLKPILNAIIDSEVTSDEVLIKAFEGLGLSIEELREQCDSWQPLLSKVYFVLQVESLISKIRNPSLEIVQFLKCSHLHLPDELSSASLEHCLQKIKHVGYEQTSSVIREAIRDQVDSVGPSSEILAKIAENLSLGSNQEILIEA
;
A
#
# COMPACT_ATOMS: atom_id res chain seq x y z
N MET A 1 5.31 14.47 -22.95
CA MET A 1 6.22 13.82 -21.98
C MET A 1 5.37 13.06 -20.96
N GLU A 2 4.44 12.21 -21.44
CA GLU A 2 3.38 11.58 -20.63
C GLU A 2 3.42 10.05 -20.76
N ILE A 3 3.63 9.55 -21.99
CA ILE A 3 4.00 8.15 -22.28
C ILE A 3 5.24 7.71 -21.46
N SER A 4 6.11 8.64 -21.05
CA SER A 4 7.26 8.38 -20.17
C SER A 4 6.88 8.11 -18.72
N LEU A 5 5.82 8.74 -18.20
CA LEU A 5 5.43 8.63 -16.80
C LEU A 5 4.77 7.28 -16.50
N LEU A 6 3.78 6.89 -17.31
CA LEU A 6 3.08 5.62 -17.12
C LEU A 6 4.02 4.42 -17.30
N LYS A 7 4.96 4.50 -18.26
CA LYS A 7 6.03 3.50 -18.42
C LYS A 7 6.95 3.42 -17.20
N ALA A 8 7.34 4.57 -16.63
CA ALA A 8 8.13 4.60 -15.40
C ALA A 8 7.36 3.99 -14.22
N LEU A 9 6.08 4.31 -14.08
CA LEU A 9 5.20 3.73 -13.06
C LEU A 9 5.08 2.20 -13.22
N LEU A 10 4.82 1.70 -14.42
CA LEU A 10 4.76 0.26 -14.71
C LEU A 10 6.09 -0.46 -14.41
N SER A 11 7.22 0.19 -14.70
CA SER A 11 8.54 -0.29 -14.32
C SER A 11 8.68 -0.36 -12.81
N ASN A 12 8.27 0.69 -12.09
CA ASN A 12 8.33 0.72 -10.62
C ASN A 12 7.46 -0.37 -9.98
N ILE A 13 6.21 -0.51 -10.45
CA ILE A 13 5.31 -1.61 -10.03
C ILE A 13 5.98 -2.97 -10.27
N SER A 14 6.57 -3.18 -11.44
CA SER A 14 7.25 -4.44 -11.75
C SER A 14 8.43 -4.70 -10.81
N SER A 15 9.24 -3.69 -10.53
CA SER A 15 10.34 -3.75 -9.57
C SER A 15 9.83 -4.15 -8.18
N PHE A 16 8.79 -3.46 -7.70
CA PHE A 16 8.17 -3.74 -6.40
C PHE A 16 7.62 -5.17 -6.29
N LEU A 17 6.90 -5.66 -7.30
CA LEU A 17 6.34 -7.03 -7.32
C LEU A 17 7.43 -8.13 -7.33
N ASN A 18 8.64 -7.80 -7.80
CA ASN A 18 9.77 -8.73 -7.77
C ASN A 18 10.46 -8.80 -6.39
N LEU A 19 10.10 -7.91 -5.45
CA LEU A 19 10.67 -7.91 -4.10
C LEU A 19 10.22 -9.12 -3.26
N SER A 20 9.18 -9.85 -3.66
CA SER A 20 8.72 -11.09 -3.01
C SER A 20 9.80 -12.16 -2.84
N SER A 21 10.88 -12.08 -3.61
CA SER A 21 12.04 -12.98 -3.53
C SER A 21 13.06 -12.61 -2.44
N PHE A 22 12.93 -11.47 -1.77
CA PHE A 22 13.91 -10.96 -0.82
C PHE A 22 13.65 -11.50 0.60
N GLU A 23 14.69 -12.03 1.23
CA GLU A 23 14.63 -12.61 2.57
C GLU A 23 14.09 -11.64 3.63
N LYS A 24 14.39 -10.34 3.50
CA LYS A 24 13.89 -9.28 4.39
C LYS A 24 12.36 -9.17 4.40
N ILE A 25 11.73 -9.40 3.26
CA ILE A 25 10.27 -9.34 3.11
C ILE A 25 9.59 -10.55 3.75
N ASN A 26 10.33 -11.62 4.07
CA ASN A 26 9.78 -12.79 4.75
C ASN A 26 9.73 -12.63 6.28
N SER A 27 10.04 -11.43 6.81
CA SER A 27 9.94 -11.15 8.24
C SER A 27 8.66 -10.37 8.56
N GLU A 28 7.97 -10.74 9.64
CA GLU A 28 6.82 -9.98 10.15
C GLU A 28 7.31 -8.74 10.91
N PRO A 29 6.67 -7.57 10.73
CA PRO A 29 5.42 -7.34 10.00
C PRO A 29 5.57 -7.00 8.51
N VAL A 30 6.81 -6.94 7.98
CA VAL A 30 7.08 -6.48 6.60
C VAL A 30 6.33 -7.32 5.56
N GLN A 31 6.32 -8.64 5.74
CA GLN A 31 5.64 -9.56 4.83
C GLN A 31 4.16 -9.20 4.66
N LYS A 32 3.44 -9.06 5.77
CA LYS A 32 2.02 -8.71 5.82
C LYS A 32 1.74 -7.42 5.04
N TYR A 33 2.53 -6.38 5.25
CA TYR A 33 2.30 -5.08 4.60
C TYR A 33 2.75 -5.04 3.14
N TYR A 34 3.83 -5.74 2.80
CA TYR A 34 4.23 -5.95 1.41
C TYR A 34 3.11 -6.63 0.62
N GLN A 35 2.55 -7.73 1.12
CA GLN A 35 1.48 -8.49 0.46
C GLN A 35 0.23 -7.63 0.22
N ARG A 36 -0.14 -6.76 1.18
CA ARG A 36 -1.26 -5.83 0.99
C ARG A 36 -1.03 -4.88 -0.20
N ALA A 37 0.15 -4.27 -0.30
CA ALA A 37 0.46 -3.42 -1.45
C ALA A 37 0.55 -4.24 -2.74
N GLU A 38 1.14 -5.43 -2.67
CA GLU A 38 1.28 -6.36 -3.80
C GLU A 38 -0.09 -6.73 -4.39
N GLU A 39 -1.09 -7.02 -3.56
CA GLU A 39 -2.46 -7.32 -4.00
C GLU A 39 -3.09 -6.17 -4.79
N ILE A 40 -2.95 -4.93 -4.30
CA ILE A 40 -3.46 -3.74 -4.99
C ILE A 40 -2.76 -3.59 -6.34
N LEU A 41 -1.43 -3.68 -6.35
CA LEU A 41 -0.63 -3.45 -7.55
C LEU A 41 -0.81 -4.55 -8.60
N LYS A 42 -1.03 -5.80 -8.19
CA LYS A 42 -1.38 -6.91 -9.09
C LYS A 42 -2.70 -6.69 -9.81
N LEU A 43 -3.67 -6.05 -9.15
CA LEU A 43 -4.96 -5.69 -9.75
C LEU A 43 -4.84 -4.50 -10.69
N LEU A 44 -4.02 -3.51 -10.33
CA LEU A 44 -3.88 -2.26 -11.08
C LEU A 44 -2.99 -2.42 -12.33
N LYS A 45 -1.88 -3.14 -12.24
CA LYS A 45 -0.91 -3.31 -13.33
C LYS A 45 -1.52 -3.70 -14.69
N PRO A 46 -2.40 -4.70 -14.81
CA PRO A 46 -2.99 -5.05 -16.10
C PRO A 46 -3.86 -3.92 -16.69
N ILE A 47 -4.51 -3.12 -15.85
CA ILE A 47 -5.30 -1.96 -16.30
C ILE A 47 -4.37 -0.89 -16.90
N LEU A 48 -3.29 -0.58 -16.20
CA LEU A 48 -2.28 0.38 -16.67
C LEU A 48 -1.61 -0.06 -17.97
N ASN A 49 -1.34 -1.37 -18.13
CA ASN A 49 -0.82 -1.91 -19.37
C ASN A 49 -1.80 -1.77 -20.54
N ALA A 50 -3.09 -1.99 -20.31
CA ALA A 50 -4.10 -1.89 -21.35
C ALA A 50 -4.27 -0.46 -21.88
N ILE A 51 -4.15 0.54 -21.01
CA ILE A 51 -4.31 1.95 -21.40
C ILE A 51 -3.02 2.63 -21.86
N ILE A 52 -1.87 1.93 -21.89
CA ILE A 52 -0.55 2.57 -22.06
C ILE A 52 -0.41 3.40 -23.34
N ASP A 53 -1.06 2.97 -24.41
CA ASP A 53 -1.07 3.63 -25.72
C ASP A 53 -2.40 4.35 -26.00
N SER A 54 -3.27 4.49 -24.99
CA SER A 54 -4.56 5.17 -25.10
C SER A 54 -4.44 6.67 -24.79
N GLU A 55 -5.24 7.47 -25.49
CA GLU A 55 -5.35 8.93 -25.29
C GLU A 55 -5.77 9.32 -23.87
N VAL A 56 -6.43 8.41 -23.14
CA VAL A 56 -6.84 8.63 -21.74
C VAL A 56 -5.67 8.96 -20.82
N THR A 57 -4.46 8.53 -21.16
CA THR A 57 -3.26 8.71 -20.33
C THR A 57 -2.75 10.15 -20.25
N SER A 58 -3.26 11.04 -21.09
CA SER A 58 -2.95 12.48 -21.10
C SER A 58 -3.85 13.30 -20.17
N ASP A 59 -4.82 12.68 -19.51
CA ASP A 59 -5.70 13.39 -18.57
C ASP A 59 -4.94 13.85 -17.31
N GLU A 60 -5.13 15.11 -16.91
CA GLU A 60 -4.42 15.73 -15.79
C GLU A 60 -4.72 15.03 -14.45
N VAL A 61 -5.94 14.52 -14.25
CA VAL A 61 -6.32 13.78 -13.04
C VAL A 61 -5.56 12.47 -12.98
N LEU A 62 -5.47 11.76 -14.11
CA LEU A 62 -4.72 10.50 -14.19
C LEU A 62 -3.22 10.73 -14.03
N ILE A 63 -2.66 11.78 -14.62
CA ILE A 63 -1.23 12.12 -14.48
C ILE A 63 -0.89 12.31 -12.99
N LYS A 64 -1.66 13.11 -12.25
CA LYS A 64 -1.45 13.32 -10.80
C LYS A 64 -1.58 12.02 -10.01
N ALA A 65 -2.55 11.17 -10.36
CA ALA A 65 -2.71 9.88 -9.72
C ALA A 65 -1.51 8.95 -10.00
N PHE A 66 -0.96 8.95 -11.23
CA PHE A 66 0.22 8.17 -11.59
C PHE A 66 1.48 8.66 -10.86
N GLU A 67 1.69 9.97 -10.76
CA GLU A 67 2.81 10.56 -10.01
C GLU A 67 2.74 10.20 -8.53
N GLY A 68 1.58 10.43 -7.89
CA GLY A 68 1.38 10.13 -6.47
C GLY A 68 1.54 8.64 -6.16
N LEU A 69 1.07 7.77 -7.06
CA LEU A 69 1.25 6.34 -6.96
C LEU A 69 2.72 5.94 -7.10
N GLY A 70 3.43 6.48 -8.10
CA GLY A 70 4.84 6.20 -8.33
C GLY A 70 5.73 6.57 -7.13
N LEU A 71 5.49 7.75 -6.54
CA LEU A 71 6.19 8.19 -5.33
C LEU A 71 5.89 7.27 -4.14
N SER A 72 4.62 6.92 -3.92
CA SER A 72 4.21 6.08 -2.79
C SER A 72 4.76 4.65 -2.89
N ILE A 73 4.90 4.11 -4.11
CA ILE A 73 5.51 2.79 -4.35
C ILE A 73 7.02 2.84 -4.04
N GLU A 74 7.73 3.89 -4.48
CA GLU A 74 9.16 4.02 -4.18
C GLU A 74 9.39 4.20 -2.68
N GLU A 75 8.63 5.07 -2.02
CA GLU A 75 8.71 5.26 -0.57
C GLU A 75 8.44 3.94 0.18
N LEU A 76 7.43 3.16 -0.24
CA LEU A 76 7.13 1.87 0.38
C LEU A 76 8.26 0.86 0.16
N ARG A 77 8.83 0.84 -1.05
CA ARG A 77 9.99 0.00 -1.38
C ARG A 77 11.18 0.32 -0.49
N GLU A 78 11.50 1.60 -0.30
CA GLU A 78 12.58 2.04 0.58
C GLU A 78 12.35 1.62 2.03
N GLN A 79 11.10 1.70 2.53
CA GLN A 79 10.76 1.20 3.87
C GLN A 79 10.99 -0.31 4.01
N CYS A 80 10.61 -1.10 2.99
CA CYS A 80 10.85 -2.55 2.98
C CYS A 80 12.35 -2.88 2.88
N ASP A 81 13.10 -2.17 2.03
CA ASP A 81 14.53 -2.42 1.79
C ASP A 81 15.39 -2.04 3.01
N SER A 82 15.01 -0.95 3.70
CA SER A 82 15.70 -0.46 4.90
C SER A 82 15.37 -1.24 6.17
N TRP A 83 14.33 -2.08 6.16
CA TRP A 83 13.93 -2.87 7.31
C TRP A 83 15.07 -3.73 7.87
N GLN A 84 15.20 -3.74 9.19
CA GLN A 84 16.13 -4.58 9.96
C GLN A 84 15.45 -5.02 11.27
N PRO A 85 15.78 -6.20 11.83
CA PRO A 85 15.13 -6.74 13.04
C PRO A 85 15.18 -5.86 14.29
N LEU A 86 16.13 -4.91 14.37
CA LEU A 86 16.30 -4.01 15.51
C LEU A 86 15.57 -2.67 15.35
N LEU A 87 14.86 -2.46 14.24
CA LEU A 87 14.04 -1.27 14.05
C LEU A 87 12.67 -1.47 14.73
N SER A 88 12.08 -0.36 15.18
CA SER A 88 10.74 -0.38 15.76
C SER A 88 9.70 -0.84 14.74
N LYS A 89 8.99 -1.92 15.07
CA LYS A 89 7.84 -2.44 14.33
C LYS A 89 6.67 -1.47 14.42
N VAL A 90 6.48 -0.80 15.58
CA VAL A 90 5.45 0.24 15.75
C VAL A 90 5.66 1.36 14.74
N TYR A 91 6.88 1.90 14.67
CA TYR A 91 7.22 2.97 13.73
C TYR A 91 7.04 2.52 12.28
N PHE A 92 7.55 1.34 11.93
CA PHE A 92 7.40 0.78 10.60
C PHE A 92 5.93 0.69 10.18
N VAL A 93 5.07 0.11 11.00
CA VAL A 93 3.63 -0.04 10.72
C VAL A 93 2.93 1.29 10.51
N LEU A 94 3.23 2.30 11.34
CA LEU A 94 2.67 3.64 11.18
C LEU A 94 3.04 4.27 9.83
N GLN A 95 4.26 4.04 9.34
CA GLN A 95 4.70 4.53 8.02
C GLN A 95 4.03 3.74 6.88
N VAL A 96 4.12 2.41 6.90
CA VAL A 96 3.67 1.59 5.76
C VAL A 96 2.15 1.57 5.61
N GLU A 97 1.35 1.64 6.68
CA GLU A 97 -0.10 1.77 6.55
C GLU A 97 -0.52 3.10 5.91
N SER A 98 0.23 4.18 6.19
CA SER A 98 0.03 5.47 5.53
C SER A 98 0.36 5.37 4.03
N LEU A 99 1.49 4.74 3.68
CA LEU A 99 1.91 4.54 2.30
C LEU A 99 0.95 3.65 1.51
N ILE A 100 0.48 2.55 2.09
CA ILE A 100 -0.53 1.68 1.48
C ILE A 100 -1.81 2.46 1.19
N SER A 101 -2.22 3.36 2.08
CA SER A 101 -3.37 4.23 1.83
C SER A 101 -3.12 5.19 0.67
N LYS A 102 -1.90 5.74 0.55
CA LYS A 102 -1.48 6.59 -0.58
C LYS A 102 -1.28 5.82 -1.89
N ILE A 103 -1.11 4.50 -1.86
CA ILE A 103 -1.16 3.64 -3.06
C ILE A 103 -2.61 3.35 -3.42
N ARG A 104 -3.41 2.98 -2.42
CA ARG A 104 -4.81 2.56 -2.60
C ARG A 104 -5.69 3.67 -3.17
N ASN A 105 -5.60 4.89 -2.64
CA ASN A 105 -6.50 5.98 -3.03
C ASN A 105 -6.33 6.37 -4.51
N PRO A 106 -5.11 6.67 -5.02
CA PRO A 106 -4.89 6.90 -6.45
C PRO A 106 -5.27 5.70 -7.30
N SER A 107 -5.04 4.46 -6.83
CA SER A 107 -5.48 3.25 -7.54
C SER A 107 -7.01 3.22 -7.74
N LEU A 108 -7.77 3.60 -6.72
CA LEU A 108 -9.23 3.71 -6.81
C LEU A 108 -9.66 4.85 -7.72
N GLU A 109 -8.99 6.00 -7.65
CA GLU A 109 -9.25 7.15 -8.51
C GLU A 109 -9.05 6.79 -9.99
N ILE A 110 -7.95 6.11 -10.33
CA ILE A 110 -7.67 5.64 -11.70
C ILE A 110 -8.79 4.72 -12.18
N VAL A 111 -9.11 3.67 -11.43
CA VAL A 111 -10.11 2.67 -11.84
C VAL A 111 -11.50 3.31 -11.98
N GLN A 112 -11.86 4.20 -11.05
CA GLN A 112 -13.13 4.94 -11.07
C GLN A 112 -13.20 5.91 -12.26
N PHE A 113 -12.11 6.62 -12.54
CA PHE A 113 -12.02 7.53 -13.68
C PHE A 113 -12.23 6.77 -14.99
N LEU A 114 -11.51 5.67 -15.20
CA LEU A 114 -11.64 4.85 -16.41
C LEU A 114 -13.07 4.34 -16.57
N LYS A 115 -13.69 3.84 -15.48
CA LYS A 115 -15.07 3.36 -15.50
C LYS A 115 -16.08 4.45 -15.91
N CYS A 116 -15.86 5.70 -15.50
CA CYS A 116 -16.72 6.83 -15.82
C CYS A 116 -16.38 7.52 -17.14
N SER A 117 -15.20 7.27 -17.70
CA SER A 117 -14.77 7.89 -18.94
C SER A 117 -15.64 7.44 -20.11
N HIS A 118 -16.02 8.39 -20.96
CA HIS A 118 -16.72 8.12 -22.23
C HIS A 118 -15.74 7.76 -23.37
N LEU A 119 -14.47 7.58 -23.04
CA LEU A 119 -13.41 7.28 -23.99
C LEU A 119 -13.51 5.81 -24.41
N HIS A 120 -13.06 5.51 -25.64
CA HIS A 120 -12.91 4.14 -26.10
C HIS A 120 -11.80 3.47 -25.29
N LEU A 121 -12.21 2.74 -24.25
CA LEU A 121 -11.32 1.85 -23.53
C LEU A 121 -11.05 0.58 -24.37
N PRO A 122 -9.89 -0.05 -24.19
CA PRO A 122 -9.62 -1.37 -24.73
C PRO A 122 -10.68 -2.39 -24.30
N ASP A 123 -10.97 -3.38 -25.16
CA ASP A 123 -12.01 -4.40 -24.92
C ASP A 123 -11.74 -5.24 -23.66
N GLU A 124 -10.48 -5.33 -23.22
CA GLU A 124 -10.07 -6.01 -21.99
C GLU A 124 -10.59 -5.30 -20.71
N LEU A 125 -10.94 -4.01 -20.80
CA LEU A 125 -11.39 -3.17 -19.70
C LEU A 125 -12.91 -2.98 -19.69
N SER A 126 -13.65 -4.09 -19.67
CA SER A 126 -15.10 -4.07 -19.48
C SER A 126 -15.53 -3.36 -18.19
N SER A 127 -16.73 -2.77 -18.18
CA SER A 127 -17.30 -2.15 -16.97
C SER A 127 -17.35 -3.11 -15.77
N ALA A 128 -17.64 -4.40 -16.02
CA ALA A 128 -17.68 -5.41 -14.98
C ALA A 128 -16.31 -5.75 -14.40
N SER A 129 -15.26 -5.83 -15.23
CA SER A 129 -13.89 -6.09 -14.76
C SER A 129 -13.35 -4.90 -13.96
N LEU A 130 -13.64 -3.66 -14.38
CA LEU A 130 -13.29 -2.45 -13.63
C LEU A 130 -14.03 -2.37 -12.29
N GLU A 131 -15.34 -2.66 -12.25
CA GLU A 131 -16.10 -2.69 -11.00
C GLU A 131 -15.54 -3.74 -10.03
N HIS A 132 -15.26 -4.94 -10.51
CA HIS A 132 -14.67 -5.99 -9.71
C HIS A 132 -13.29 -5.60 -9.15
N CYS A 133 -12.44 -4.96 -9.96
CA CYS A 133 -11.15 -4.45 -9.52
C CYS A 133 -11.31 -3.38 -8.43
N LEU A 134 -12.21 -2.43 -8.64
CA LEU A 134 -12.52 -1.35 -7.70
C LEU A 134 -12.99 -1.91 -6.35
N GLN A 135 -13.88 -2.91 -6.37
CA GLN A 135 -14.31 -3.57 -5.14
C GLN A 135 -13.15 -4.30 -4.46
N LYS A 136 -12.31 -5.05 -5.18
CA LYS A 136 -11.16 -5.73 -4.57
C LYS A 136 -10.21 -4.74 -3.91
N ILE A 137 -9.79 -3.68 -4.60
CA ILE A 137 -8.89 -2.65 -4.04
C ILE A 137 -9.50 -1.99 -2.79
N LYS A 138 -10.82 -1.78 -2.75
CA LYS A 138 -11.50 -1.26 -1.54
C LYS A 138 -11.43 -2.18 -0.32
N HIS A 139 -11.28 -3.48 -0.52
CA HIS A 139 -11.29 -4.43 0.59
C HIS A 139 -9.88 -4.88 1.03
N VAL A 140 -8.84 -4.58 0.23
CA VAL A 140 -7.46 -4.91 0.63
C VAL A 140 -7.09 -4.20 1.94
N GLY A 141 -6.63 -4.99 2.91
CA GLY A 141 -5.96 -4.50 4.12
C GLY A 141 -6.80 -3.62 5.03
N TYR A 142 -8.11 -3.87 5.15
CA TYR A 142 -9.01 -3.06 6.00
C TYR A 142 -8.65 -3.06 7.50
N GLU A 143 -7.83 -4.00 7.97
CA GLU A 143 -7.27 -3.98 9.33
C GLU A 143 -6.28 -2.82 9.52
N GLN A 144 -6.58 -1.96 10.48
CA GLN A 144 -5.77 -0.79 10.84
C GLN A 144 -5.03 -1.02 12.15
N THR A 145 -3.84 -1.62 12.09
CA THR A 145 -3.00 -1.75 13.29
C THR A 145 -2.60 -0.37 13.81
N SER A 146 -2.44 0.63 12.92
CA SER A 146 -2.16 2.01 13.31
C SER A 146 -3.25 2.66 14.16
N SER A 147 -4.52 2.26 14.03
CA SER A 147 -5.59 2.86 14.86
C SER A 147 -5.46 2.44 16.32
N VAL A 148 -5.17 1.16 16.55
CA VAL A 148 -4.88 0.58 17.87
C VAL A 148 -3.61 1.20 18.46
N ILE A 149 -2.55 1.34 17.67
CA ILE A 149 -1.30 2.02 18.11
C ILE A 149 -1.59 3.47 18.51
N ARG A 150 -2.34 4.22 17.70
CA ARG A 150 -2.68 5.62 18.00
C ARG A 150 -3.56 5.75 19.23
N GLU A 151 -4.42 4.77 19.51
CA GLU A 151 -5.20 4.70 20.75
C GLU A 151 -4.29 4.52 21.96
N ALA A 152 -3.37 3.55 21.91
CA ALA A 152 -2.39 3.34 22.98
C ALA A 152 -1.54 4.59 23.27
N ILE A 153 -1.10 5.29 22.21
CA ILE A 153 -0.33 6.54 22.35
C ILE A 153 -1.18 7.62 23.03
N ARG A 154 -2.47 7.75 22.70
CA ARG A 154 -3.35 8.73 23.36
C ARG A 154 -3.53 8.42 24.84
N ASP A 155 -3.84 7.17 25.19
CA ASP A 155 -4.01 6.75 26.58
C ASP A 155 -2.73 6.99 27.41
N GLN A 156 -1.57 6.79 26.79
CA GLN A 156 -0.27 7.07 27.42
C GLN A 156 -0.05 8.56 27.67
N VAL A 157 -0.38 9.43 26.69
CA VAL A 157 -0.30 10.89 26.82
C VAL A 157 -1.25 11.41 27.89
N ASP A 158 -2.44 10.84 27.99
CA ASP A 158 -3.46 11.20 28.97
C ASP A 158 -3.16 10.68 30.39
N SER A 159 -1.98 10.07 30.61
CA SER A 159 -1.54 9.49 31.90
C SER A 159 -2.45 8.38 32.44
N VAL A 160 -3.35 7.84 31.60
CA VAL A 160 -4.20 6.67 31.91
C VAL A 160 -3.41 5.38 31.66
N GLY A 161 -2.51 5.40 30.67
CA GLY A 161 -1.75 4.24 30.22
C GLY A 161 -2.61 3.31 29.36
N PRO A 162 -2.05 2.65 28.33
CA PRO A 162 -2.79 1.73 27.49
C PRO A 162 -3.24 0.50 28.29
N SER A 163 -4.47 0.05 28.04
CA SER A 163 -4.99 -1.17 28.68
C SER A 163 -4.21 -2.42 28.24
N SER A 164 -4.22 -3.48 29.06
CA SER A 164 -3.60 -4.76 28.70
C SER A 164 -4.21 -5.38 27.43
N GLU A 165 -5.49 -5.12 27.16
CA GLU A 165 -6.16 -5.55 25.93
C GLU A 165 -5.58 -4.85 24.69
N ILE A 166 -5.37 -3.53 24.77
CA ILE A 166 -4.77 -2.75 23.68
C ILE A 166 -3.32 -3.20 23.44
N LEU A 167 -2.54 -3.39 24.51
CA LEU A 167 -1.17 -3.89 24.41
C LEU A 167 -1.11 -5.29 23.80
N ALA A 168 -2.02 -6.20 24.18
CA ALA A 168 -2.10 -7.52 23.59
C ALA A 168 -2.42 -7.48 22.09
N LYS A 169 -3.36 -6.61 21.67
CA LYS A 169 -3.67 -6.39 20.24
C LYS A 169 -2.47 -5.84 19.48
N ILE A 170 -1.68 -4.95 20.07
CA ILE A 170 -0.46 -4.43 19.42
C ILE A 170 0.57 -5.56 19.29
N ALA A 171 0.82 -6.32 20.35
CA ALA A 171 1.76 -7.44 20.33
C ALA A 171 1.39 -8.50 19.27
N GLU A 172 0.11 -8.85 19.18
CA GLU A 172 -0.40 -9.78 18.17
C GLU A 172 -0.22 -9.23 16.75
N ASN A 173 -0.66 -7.99 16.49
CA ASN A 173 -0.59 -7.39 15.16
C ASN A 173 0.85 -7.19 14.65
N LEU A 174 1.79 -6.92 15.54
CA LEU A 174 3.21 -6.71 15.23
C LEU A 174 4.02 -8.01 15.32
N SER A 175 3.41 -9.14 15.73
CA SER A 175 4.11 -10.38 16.01
C SER A 175 5.29 -10.18 16.99
N LEU A 176 5.04 -9.52 18.13
CA LEU A 176 6.01 -9.38 19.22
C LEU A 176 6.05 -10.68 20.02
N GLY A 177 6.95 -11.59 19.65
CA GLY A 177 7.05 -12.92 20.26
C GLY A 177 8.13 -13.05 21.33
N SER A 178 9.08 -12.11 21.36
CA SER A 178 10.24 -12.17 22.26
C SER A 178 10.36 -10.94 23.16
N ASN A 179 11.00 -11.13 24.32
CA ASN A 179 11.32 -10.02 25.22
C ASN A 179 12.20 -8.96 24.56
N GLN A 180 13.08 -9.36 23.62
CA GLN A 180 13.91 -8.42 22.89
C GLN A 180 13.06 -7.50 21.99
N GLU A 181 12.08 -8.06 21.28
CA GLU A 181 11.16 -7.27 20.46
C GLU A 181 10.33 -6.33 21.33
N ILE A 182 9.85 -6.78 22.49
CA ILE A 182 9.13 -5.92 23.44
C ILE A 182 10.04 -4.78 23.94
N LEU A 183 11.30 -5.07 24.28
CA LEU A 183 12.26 -4.07 24.75
C LEU A 183 12.64 -3.03 23.69
N ILE A 184 12.58 -3.38 22.41
CA ILE A 184 12.83 -2.41 21.31
C ILE A 184 11.71 -1.36 21.24
N GLU A 185 10.48 -1.73 21.61
CA GLU A 185 9.32 -0.83 21.58
C GLU A 185 9.10 -0.04 22.88
N ALA A 186 9.89 -0.30 23.93
CA ALA A 186 9.71 0.24 25.28
C ALA A 186 10.34 1.63 25.53
#